data_AF-A0A2H3DN35-F1
#
_entry.id   AF-A0A2H3DN35-F1
#
_cell.length_a   1.000
_cell.length_b   1.000
_cell.length_c   1.000
_cell.angle_alpha   90.00
_cell.angle_beta   90.00
_cell.angle_gamma   90.00
#
_symmetry.space_group_name_H-M   'P 1'
#
loop_
_entity.id
_entity.type
_entity.pdbx_description
1 polymer ?
#
loop_
_entity_poly.entity_id
_entity_poly.type
_entity_poly.pdbx_seq_one_letter_code
_entity_poly.pdbx_strand_id
1 'polypeptide(L)'
;MLSQIRGRLPNLCRLYFSSSYPDVDVIDGFEISPRLTDLTIDWQFNQKTQIVFPASKLINFIDRRIPDPRHPSHPSSLNIIRSAPDLQTFHNSDALPSRITPRIRHEHLTTINICDSCLLGSLSLPALTVVTLARPPTGFPPQSDRLQALYDLVSHSHCSLSSLRLLETPLNRHLSGILERSPKLASLSLEFFQWRRTDDVCLRSIIAHDGLMLHLRTLIFLRHFIRVGDVDETAAKFVDAVFVDAVAARRKSSFLKTVQIDVDLPVSLSSADVARLKGLKEEGLGISLCAKSYDGSKIIV
;
A
#
# COMPACT_ATOMS: atom_id res chain seq x y z
N MET A 1 16.93 -23.99 -21.01
CA MET A 1 17.82 -24.42 -19.91
C MET A 1 17.03 -24.76 -18.64
N LEU A 2 16.06 -23.94 -18.21
CA LEU A 2 15.26 -24.23 -17.01
C LEU A 2 14.28 -25.43 -17.15
N SER A 3 13.90 -25.84 -18.35
CA SER A 3 13.12 -27.08 -18.53
C SER A 3 13.86 -28.33 -18.02
N GLN A 4 15.21 -28.31 -17.95
CA GLN A 4 16.01 -29.44 -17.49
C GLN A 4 15.89 -29.72 -15.98
N ILE A 5 15.44 -28.73 -15.19
CA ILE A 5 15.21 -28.90 -13.74
C ILE A 5 13.78 -29.33 -13.42
N ARG A 6 12.90 -29.46 -14.43
CA ARG A 6 11.51 -29.91 -14.27
C ARG A 6 11.48 -31.28 -13.59
N GLY A 7 10.76 -31.37 -12.47
CA GLY A 7 10.65 -32.60 -11.67
C GLY A 7 11.88 -32.96 -10.85
N ARG A 8 12.96 -32.16 -10.89
CA ARG A 8 14.21 -32.41 -10.15
C ARG A 8 14.30 -31.64 -8.84
N LEU A 9 13.28 -30.86 -8.50
CA LEU A 9 13.26 -29.98 -7.33
C LEU A 9 12.12 -30.34 -6.34
N PRO A 10 12.01 -31.60 -5.86
CA PRO A 10 10.87 -32.04 -5.03
C PRO A 10 10.82 -31.34 -3.65
N ASN A 11 11.95 -30.81 -3.19
CA ASN A 11 12.08 -30.11 -1.91
C ASN A 11 12.10 -28.58 -2.03
N LEU A 12 11.83 -28.03 -3.22
CA LEU A 12 11.79 -26.57 -3.39
C LEU A 12 10.57 -26.02 -2.66
N CYS A 13 10.80 -25.31 -1.55
CA CYS A 13 9.76 -24.62 -0.80
C CYS A 13 9.65 -23.13 -1.14
N ARG A 14 10.76 -22.50 -1.51
CA ARG A 14 10.84 -21.06 -1.76
C ARG A 14 11.54 -20.80 -3.07
N LEU A 15 10.92 -20.00 -3.92
CA LEU A 15 11.48 -19.59 -5.20
C LEU A 15 11.53 -18.07 -5.25
N TYR A 16 12.76 -17.54 -5.33
CA TYR A 16 13.00 -16.16 -5.69
C TYR A 16 13.52 -16.11 -7.11
N PHE A 17 12.87 -15.32 -7.95
CA PHE A 17 13.14 -15.30 -9.37
C PHE A 17 13.36 -13.86 -9.85
N SER A 18 14.59 -13.57 -10.22
CA SER A 18 15.03 -12.30 -10.79
C SER A 18 15.93 -12.60 -11.97
N SER A 19 15.73 -11.90 -13.08
CA SER A 19 16.56 -12.08 -14.28
C SER A 19 16.59 -10.79 -15.08
N SER A 20 17.77 -10.40 -15.51
CA SER A 20 18.01 -9.20 -16.31
C SER A 20 17.66 -9.43 -17.78
N TYR A 21 16.40 -9.65 -18.15
CA TYR A 21 15.92 -9.90 -19.52
C TYR A 21 16.14 -11.31 -20.11
N PRO A 22 15.46 -12.35 -19.62
CA PRO A 22 15.24 -13.54 -20.42
C PRO A 22 14.09 -13.26 -21.40
N ASP A 23 14.38 -13.19 -22.70
CA ASP A 23 13.32 -13.21 -23.72
C ASP A 23 12.84 -14.65 -23.88
N VAL A 24 12.04 -15.10 -22.91
CA VAL A 24 11.56 -16.47 -22.79
C VAL A 24 10.05 -16.43 -22.58
N ASP A 25 9.31 -17.11 -23.43
CA ASP A 25 7.84 -17.14 -23.36
C ASP A 25 7.34 -17.95 -22.15
N VAL A 26 7.96 -19.10 -21.87
CA VAL A 26 7.51 -20.03 -20.83
C VAL A 26 8.68 -20.59 -20.03
N ILE A 27 8.52 -20.62 -18.71
CA ILE A 27 9.43 -21.24 -17.75
C ILE A 27 8.65 -22.29 -16.97
N ASP A 28 8.86 -23.55 -17.34
CA ASP A 28 8.15 -24.73 -16.82
C ASP A 28 8.98 -25.58 -15.85
N GLY A 29 10.23 -25.21 -15.62
CA GLY A 29 11.17 -25.93 -14.74
C GLY A 29 10.66 -26.13 -13.31
N PHE A 30 9.70 -25.31 -12.86
CA PHE A 30 9.15 -25.34 -11.51
C PHE A 30 7.76 -25.97 -11.43
N GLU A 31 7.19 -26.43 -12.54
CA GLU A 31 5.83 -27.01 -12.60
C GLU A 31 5.65 -28.16 -11.59
N ILE A 32 6.68 -29.00 -11.43
CA ILE A 32 6.68 -30.13 -10.51
C ILE A 32 7.50 -29.79 -9.25
N SER A 33 7.00 -28.84 -8.47
CA SER A 33 7.59 -28.40 -7.19
C SER A 33 6.55 -28.48 -6.05
N PRO A 34 6.16 -29.69 -5.61
CA PRO A 34 4.96 -29.90 -4.79
C PRO A 34 5.01 -29.28 -3.39
N ARG A 35 6.20 -28.87 -2.92
CA ARG A 35 6.41 -28.22 -1.62
C ARG A 35 6.52 -26.70 -1.70
N LEU A 36 6.33 -26.10 -2.89
CA LEU A 36 6.48 -24.67 -3.10
C LEU A 36 5.39 -23.90 -2.34
N THR A 37 5.81 -23.13 -1.35
CA THR A 37 4.95 -22.28 -0.50
C THR A 37 5.16 -20.80 -0.76
N ASP A 38 6.35 -20.39 -1.20
CA ASP A 38 6.70 -18.98 -1.40
C ASP A 38 7.25 -18.75 -2.80
N LEU A 39 6.64 -17.82 -3.52
CA LEU A 39 7.06 -17.41 -4.85
C LEU A 39 7.22 -15.89 -4.91
N THR A 40 8.40 -15.43 -5.32
CA THR A 40 8.68 -14.02 -5.62
C THR A 40 9.24 -13.89 -7.03
N ILE A 41 8.60 -13.08 -7.85
CA ILE A 41 9.01 -12.72 -9.20
C ILE A 41 9.33 -11.22 -9.20
N ASP A 42 10.56 -10.86 -9.55
CA ASP A 42 11.03 -9.46 -9.44
C ASP A 42 10.96 -8.68 -10.76
N TRP A 43 11.03 -7.35 -10.65
CA TRP A 43 10.76 -6.33 -11.69
C TRP A 43 11.55 -6.46 -13.00
N GLN A 44 12.61 -7.26 -13.04
CA GLN A 44 13.48 -7.42 -14.20
C GLN A 44 12.96 -8.43 -15.24
N PHE A 45 11.86 -9.14 -14.94
CA PHE A 45 11.29 -10.14 -15.84
C PHE A 45 10.48 -9.53 -16.98
N ASN A 46 10.58 -10.16 -18.17
CA ASN A 46 9.61 -9.90 -19.23
C ASN A 46 8.21 -10.30 -18.74
N GLN A 47 7.27 -9.37 -18.89
CA GLN A 47 5.86 -9.52 -18.58
C GLN A 47 5.18 -10.70 -19.27
N LYS A 48 5.63 -11.00 -20.50
CA LYS A 48 5.09 -12.08 -21.32
C LYS A 48 5.48 -13.45 -20.82
N THR A 49 6.56 -13.54 -20.04
CA THR A 49 7.05 -14.81 -19.54
C THR A 49 6.04 -15.44 -18.60
N GLN A 50 5.50 -16.57 -18.99
CA GLN A 50 4.68 -17.42 -18.14
C GLN A 50 5.60 -18.29 -17.29
N ILE A 51 5.44 -18.22 -15.97
CA ILE A 51 6.14 -19.11 -15.06
C ILE A 51 5.12 -20.14 -14.58
N VAL A 52 5.36 -21.41 -14.88
CA VAL A 52 4.47 -22.51 -14.51
C VAL A 52 4.94 -23.08 -13.18
N PHE A 53 4.01 -23.12 -12.21
CA PHE A 53 4.28 -23.59 -10.85
C PHE A 53 2.98 -24.15 -10.22
N PRO A 54 3.09 -25.05 -9.22
CA PRO A 54 1.93 -25.61 -8.55
C PRO A 54 1.39 -24.64 -7.50
N ALA A 55 0.37 -23.85 -7.85
CA ALA A 55 -0.20 -22.82 -6.96
C ALA A 55 -0.86 -23.37 -5.69
N SER A 56 -1.30 -24.64 -5.69
CA SER A 56 -2.13 -25.25 -4.62
C SER A 56 -1.58 -25.21 -3.19
N LYS A 57 -0.27 -25.03 -3.03
CA LYS A 57 0.41 -24.96 -1.73
C LYS A 57 1.01 -23.58 -1.42
N LEU A 58 0.77 -22.59 -2.28
CA LEU A 58 1.29 -21.25 -2.06
C LEU A 58 0.66 -20.60 -0.83
N ILE A 59 1.52 -20.08 0.02
CA ILE A 59 1.21 -19.25 1.18
C ILE A 59 1.53 -17.79 0.84
N ASN A 60 2.63 -17.55 0.11
CA ASN A 60 3.07 -16.21 -0.27
C ASN A 60 3.32 -16.14 -1.79
N PHE A 61 2.61 -15.23 -2.45
CA PHE A 61 2.81 -14.92 -3.86
C PHE A 61 3.12 -13.43 -4.03
N ILE A 62 4.27 -13.13 -4.63
CA ILE A 62 4.72 -11.78 -4.91
C ILE A 62 5.15 -11.69 -6.37
N ASP A 63 4.45 -10.86 -7.14
CA ASP A 63 4.79 -10.56 -8.52
C ASP A 63 4.98 -9.04 -8.68
N ARG A 64 6.23 -8.64 -8.88
CA ARG A 64 6.65 -7.24 -9.03
C ARG A 64 6.95 -6.85 -10.47
N ARG A 65 6.58 -7.68 -11.44
CA ARG A 65 6.78 -7.35 -12.86
C ARG A 65 6.00 -6.08 -13.21
N ILE A 66 6.63 -5.17 -13.97
CA ILE A 66 6.03 -3.89 -14.34
C ILE A 66 5.06 -4.10 -15.52
N PRO A 67 3.75 -3.84 -15.36
CA PRO A 67 2.75 -3.97 -16.42
C PRO A 67 3.14 -3.28 -17.73
N ASP A 68 3.00 -3.95 -18.88
CA ASP A 68 3.13 -3.37 -20.21
C ASP A 68 1.74 -2.93 -20.67
N PRO A 69 1.47 -1.61 -20.78
CA PRO A 69 0.14 -1.11 -21.15
C PRO A 69 -0.31 -1.52 -22.55
N ARG A 70 0.60 -2.01 -23.41
CA ARG A 70 0.29 -2.49 -24.77
C ARG A 70 -0.15 -3.94 -24.80
N HIS A 71 0.01 -4.66 -23.69
CA HIS A 71 -0.31 -6.08 -23.60
C HIS A 71 -1.27 -6.29 -22.43
N PRO A 72 -2.48 -6.86 -22.69
CA PRO A 72 -3.40 -7.20 -21.63
C PRO A 72 -2.69 -8.07 -20.58
N SER A 73 -2.91 -7.75 -19.31
CA SER A 73 -2.44 -8.58 -18.21
C SER A 73 -2.94 -10.01 -18.39
N HIS A 74 -2.11 -10.98 -18.02
CA HIS A 74 -2.57 -12.35 -17.98
C HIS A 74 -3.69 -12.44 -16.92
N PRO A 75 -4.83 -13.10 -17.19
CA PRO A 75 -5.86 -13.37 -16.17
C PRO A 75 -5.40 -14.32 -15.05
N SER A 76 -4.08 -14.50 -14.88
CA SER A 76 -3.43 -15.40 -13.93
C SER A 76 -3.64 -15.00 -12.48
N SER A 77 -3.79 -13.72 -12.16
CA SER A 77 -3.86 -13.25 -10.78
C SER A 77 -5.04 -13.81 -9.99
N LEU A 78 -6.24 -13.82 -10.60
CA LEU A 78 -7.41 -14.44 -9.98
C LEU A 78 -7.33 -15.96 -9.97
N ASN A 79 -6.66 -16.57 -10.95
CA ASN A 79 -6.43 -18.01 -10.95
C ASN A 79 -5.51 -18.43 -9.81
N ILE A 80 -4.49 -17.63 -9.47
CA ILE A 80 -3.62 -17.90 -8.32
C ILE A 80 -4.43 -17.84 -7.02
N ILE A 81 -5.21 -16.79 -6.80
CA ILE A 81 -6.07 -16.67 -5.61
C ILE A 81 -7.05 -17.84 -5.51
N ARG A 82 -7.65 -18.27 -6.63
CA ARG A 82 -8.56 -19.44 -6.65
C ARG A 82 -7.84 -20.77 -6.40
N SER A 83 -6.63 -20.91 -6.91
CA SER A 83 -5.91 -22.19 -6.90
C SER A 83 -5.12 -22.41 -5.62
N ALA A 84 -4.87 -21.37 -4.83
CA ALA A 84 -4.05 -21.39 -3.61
C ALA A 84 -4.92 -21.14 -2.36
N PRO A 85 -5.65 -22.14 -1.83
CA PRO A 85 -6.59 -21.93 -0.72
C PRO A 85 -5.93 -21.45 0.58
N ASP A 86 -4.67 -21.80 0.80
CA ASP A 86 -3.89 -21.43 1.98
C ASP A 86 -3.12 -20.11 1.82
N LEU A 87 -3.38 -19.35 0.74
CA LEU A 87 -2.68 -18.12 0.43
C LEU A 87 -2.94 -17.05 1.48
N GLN A 88 -1.87 -16.50 2.06
CA GLN A 88 -1.92 -15.46 3.09
C GLN A 88 -1.47 -14.10 2.56
N THR A 89 -0.45 -14.09 1.69
CA THR A 89 0.09 -12.87 1.10
C THR A 89 -0.04 -12.90 -0.41
N PHE A 90 -0.61 -11.85 -0.97
CA PHE A 90 -0.72 -11.65 -2.41
C PHE A 90 -0.27 -10.25 -2.81
N HIS A 91 0.78 -10.17 -3.62
CA HIS A 91 1.24 -8.94 -4.25
C HIS A 91 1.23 -9.14 -5.76
N ASN A 92 0.53 -8.27 -6.45
CA ASN A 92 0.50 -8.25 -7.89
C ASN A 92 0.21 -6.84 -8.42
N SER A 93 0.82 -6.51 -9.55
CA SER A 93 0.67 -5.20 -10.20
C SER A 93 -0.25 -5.24 -11.43
N ASP A 94 -0.91 -6.36 -11.72
CA ASP A 94 -1.78 -6.51 -12.89
C ASP A 94 -2.99 -5.59 -12.80
N ALA A 95 -3.48 -5.17 -13.97
CA ALA A 95 -4.73 -4.44 -14.12
C ALA A 95 -5.77 -5.37 -14.74
N LEU A 96 -6.92 -5.56 -14.11
CA LEU A 96 -8.02 -6.31 -14.71
C LEU A 96 -8.84 -5.40 -15.64
N PRO A 97 -9.26 -5.89 -16.82
CA PRO A 97 -10.07 -5.11 -17.75
C PRO A 97 -11.45 -4.78 -17.18
N SER A 98 -11.99 -5.66 -16.33
CA SER A 98 -13.26 -5.48 -15.66
C SER A 98 -13.32 -6.23 -14.35
N ARG A 99 -14.21 -5.78 -13.47
CA ARG A 99 -14.54 -6.47 -12.22
C ARG A 99 -15.26 -7.78 -12.49
N ILE A 100 -14.88 -8.84 -11.79
CA ILE A 100 -15.54 -10.15 -11.85
C ILE A 100 -16.69 -10.21 -10.84
N THR A 101 -17.81 -10.80 -11.29
CA THR A 101 -18.95 -11.17 -10.44
C THR A 101 -19.34 -12.63 -10.73
N PRO A 102 -19.71 -13.43 -9.71
CA PRO A 102 -19.67 -13.11 -8.28
C PRO A 102 -18.24 -12.91 -7.76
N ARG A 103 -18.11 -12.24 -6.61
CA ARG A 103 -16.81 -12.00 -5.97
C ARG A 103 -16.16 -13.32 -5.55
N ILE A 104 -14.85 -13.41 -5.72
CA ILE A 104 -14.03 -14.53 -5.26
C ILE A 104 -13.77 -14.34 -3.77
N ARG A 105 -14.32 -15.24 -2.95
CA ARG A 105 -14.10 -15.24 -1.51
C ARG A 105 -12.84 -16.03 -1.17
N HIS A 106 -11.99 -15.48 -0.32
CA HIS A 106 -10.76 -16.13 0.13
C HIS A 106 -10.57 -15.97 1.65
N GLU A 107 -10.65 -17.08 2.38
CA GLU A 107 -10.74 -17.07 3.86
C GLU A 107 -9.41 -16.74 4.55
N HIS A 108 -8.28 -17.07 3.93
CA HIS A 108 -6.97 -17.00 4.60
C HIS A 108 -6.09 -15.81 4.17
N LEU A 109 -6.57 -14.97 3.24
CA LEU A 109 -5.76 -13.88 2.70
C LEU A 109 -5.71 -12.73 3.70
N THR A 110 -4.56 -12.55 4.35
CA THR A 110 -4.38 -11.53 5.39
C THR A 110 -3.71 -10.27 4.87
N THR A 111 -2.93 -10.38 3.79
CA THR A 111 -2.07 -9.32 3.28
C THR A 111 -2.23 -9.17 1.77
N ILE A 112 -2.57 -7.96 1.33
CA ILE A 112 -2.58 -7.62 -0.11
C ILE A 112 -1.71 -6.41 -0.41
N ASN A 113 -1.06 -6.46 -1.57
CA ASN A 113 -0.41 -5.31 -2.19
C ASN A 113 -0.83 -5.26 -3.67
N ILE A 114 -1.80 -4.40 -3.98
CA ILE A 114 -2.51 -4.37 -5.26
C ILE A 114 -2.67 -2.92 -5.71
N CYS A 115 -2.54 -2.65 -7.01
CA CYS A 115 -2.83 -1.34 -7.58
C CYS A 115 -4.24 -1.24 -8.20
N ASP A 116 -4.86 -2.37 -8.57
CA ASP A 116 -6.04 -2.43 -9.44
C ASP A 116 -7.41 -2.41 -8.73
N SER A 117 -8.24 -1.44 -9.07
CA SER A 117 -9.59 -1.29 -8.50
C SER A 117 -10.57 -2.40 -8.93
N CYS A 118 -10.45 -2.94 -10.15
CA CYS A 118 -11.28 -4.05 -10.63
C CYS A 118 -10.98 -5.34 -9.85
N LEU A 119 -9.70 -5.61 -9.57
CA LEU A 119 -9.24 -6.72 -8.75
C LEU A 119 -9.75 -6.57 -7.31
N LEU A 120 -9.60 -5.40 -6.69
CA LEU A 120 -10.20 -5.14 -5.36
C LEU A 120 -11.71 -5.42 -5.37
N GLY A 121 -12.43 -4.92 -6.38
CA GLY A 121 -13.87 -5.14 -6.51
C GLY A 121 -14.28 -6.60 -6.72
N SER A 122 -13.35 -7.45 -7.18
CA SER A 122 -13.58 -8.86 -7.51
C SER A 122 -13.38 -9.80 -6.32
N LEU A 123 -12.86 -9.32 -5.19
CA LEU A 123 -12.44 -10.14 -4.06
C LEU A 123 -13.38 -9.98 -2.86
N SER A 124 -13.44 -10.98 -1.99
CA SER A 124 -14.01 -10.91 -0.63
C SER A 124 -13.09 -11.58 0.37
N LEU A 125 -12.52 -10.78 1.27
CA LEU A 125 -11.34 -11.13 2.06
C LEU A 125 -11.62 -10.91 3.56
N PRO A 126 -12.35 -11.82 4.21
CA PRO A 126 -12.74 -11.67 5.62
C PRO A 126 -11.56 -11.60 6.60
N ALA A 127 -10.46 -12.29 6.32
CA ALA A 127 -9.25 -12.28 7.16
C ALA A 127 -8.28 -11.14 6.85
N LEU A 128 -8.62 -10.23 5.94
CA LEU A 128 -7.72 -9.16 5.51
C LEU A 128 -7.41 -8.20 6.65
N THR A 129 -6.13 -7.97 6.90
CA THR A 129 -5.66 -7.04 7.94
C THR A 129 -4.61 -6.06 7.45
N VAL A 130 -3.82 -6.43 6.44
CA VAL A 130 -2.74 -5.58 5.90
C VAL A 130 -3.01 -5.26 4.44
N VAL A 131 -3.08 -3.97 4.13
CA VAL A 131 -3.33 -3.49 2.76
C VAL A 131 -2.25 -2.49 2.36
N THR A 132 -1.67 -2.71 1.18
CA THR A 132 -0.95 -1.67 0.44
C THR A 132 -1.69 -1.42 -0.88
N LEU A 133 -2.16 -0.18 -1.09
CA LEU A 133 -2.57 0.27 -2.41
C LEU A 133 -1.32 0.73 -3.15
N ALA A 134 -0.80 -0.13 -4.03
CA ALA A 134 0.42 0.10 -4.78
C ALA A 134 0.29 1.28 -5.74
N ARG A 135 1.41 1.85 -6.16
CA ARG A 135 1.42 2.87 -7.21
C ARG A 135 0.93 2.30 -8.54
N PRO A 136 0.09 3.01 -9.32
CA PRO A 136 -0.22 2.61 -10.69
C PRO A 136 1.05 2.62 -11.55
N PRO A 137 1.24 1.66 -12.45
CA PRO A 137 2.37 1.71 -13.38
C PRO A 137 2.28 2.94 -14.28
N THR A 138 3.42 3.53 -14.62
CA THR A 138 3.49 4.72 -15.48
C THR A 138 2.92 4.41 -16.87
N GLY A 139 2.07 5.30 -17.40
CA GLY A 139 1.47 5.15 -18.73
C GLY A 139 0.17 4.33 -18.77
N PHE A 140 -0.32 3.84 -17.62
CA PHE A 140 -1.66 3.28 -17.53
C PHE A 140 -2.71 4.40 -17.44
N PRO A 141 -3.92 4.19 -17.98
CA PRO A 141 -5.00 5.16 -17.83
C PRO A 141 -5.28 5.41 -16.35
N PRO A 142 -5.82 6.60 -15.99
CA PRO A 142 -6.26 6.88 -14.64
C PRO A 142 -7.19 5.77 -14.19
N GLN A 143 -6.76 5.00 -13.20
CA GLN A 143 -7.61 3.94 -12.67
C GLN A 143 -8.81 4.55 -11.95
N SER A 144 -9.95 3.85 -12.01
CA SER A 144 -11.12 4.15 -11.19
C SER A 144 -10.74 4.31 -9.71
N ASP A 145 -11.57 5.04 -8.95
CA ASP A 145 -11.31 5.38 -7.56
C ASP A 145 -10.95 4.15 -6.72
N ARG A 146 -9.64 3.96 -6.49
CA ARG A 146 -9.07 2.81 -5.81
C ARG A 146 -9.37 2.82 -4.32
N LEU A 147 -9.52 4.03 -3.76
CA LEU A 147 -9.87 4.21 -2.37
C LEU A 147 -11.34 3.84 -2.14
N GLN A 148 -12.24 4.20 -3.06
CA GLN A 148 -13.61 3.67 -3.09
C GLN A 148 -13.63 2.14 -3.20
N ALA A 149 -12.87 1.56 -4.12
CA ALA A 149 -12.83 0.10 -4.29
C ALA A 149 -12.34 -0.61 -3.01
N LEU A 150 -11.35 -0.04 -2.31
CA LEU A 150 -10.91 -0.53 -1.01
C LEU A 150 -11.99 -0.35 0.07
N TYR A 151 -12.67 0.79 0.12
CA TYR A 151 -13.78 1.01 1.04
C TYR A 151 -14.88 -0.03 0.85
N ASP A 152 -15.25 -0.34 -0.40
CA ASP A 152 -16.22 -1.38 -0.71
C ASP A 152 -15.72 -2.73 -0.21
N LEU A 153 -14.47 -3.09 -0.55
CA LEU A 153 -13.82 -4.34 -0.12
C LEU A 153 -13.93 -4.54 1.40
N VAL A 154 -13.51 -3.54 2.18
CA VAL A 154 -13.57 -3.56 3.64
C VAL A 154 -15.01 -3.69 4.11
N SER A 155 -15.93 -2.90 3.53
CA SER A 155 -17.34 -2.88 3.93
C SER A 155 -18.02 -4.23 3.74
N HIS A 156 -17.83 -4.88 2.59
CA HIS A 156 -18.53 -6.11 2.27
C HIS A 156 -17.80 -7.37 2.75
N SER A 157 -16.49 -7.29 2.98
CA SER A 157 -15.73 -8.42 3.53
C SER A 157 -15.84 -8.47 5.05
N HIS A 158 -16.36 -7.41 5.67
CA HIS A 158 -16.43 -7.24 7.12
C HIS A 158 -15.07 -7.45 7.81
N CYS A 159 -13.99 -7.06 7.12
CA CYS A 159 -12.64 -7.14 7.66
C CYS A 159 -12.29 -5.84 8.40
N SER A 160 -11.34 -5.93 9.33
CA SER A 160 -10.83 -4.78 10.08
C SER A 160 -9.33 -4.70 9.89
N LEU A 161 -8.86 -3.62 9.25
CA LEU A 161 -7.45 -3.46 8.95
C LEU A 161 -6.63 -3.19 10.23
N SER A 162 -5.39 -3.68 10.24
CA SER A 162 -4.35 -3.40 11.23
C SER A 162 -3.23 -2.54 10.65
N SER A 163 -3.03 -2.59 9.33
CA SER A 163 -2.09 -1.73 8.59
C SER A 163 -2.64 -1.32 7.23
N LEU A 164 -2.55 -0.03 6.93
CA LEU A 164 -2.95 0.55 5.65
C LEU A 164 -1.81 1.42 5.11
N ARG A 165 -1.34 1.10 3.90
CA ARG A 165 -0.37 1.90 3.16
C ARG A 165 -0.97 2.35 1.83
N LEU A 166 -0.96 3.64 1.56
CA LEU A 166 -1.48 4.26 0.35
C LEU A 166 -0.33 4.88 -0.43
N LEU A 167 -0.08 4.39 -1.65
CA LEU A 167 0.95 4.91 -2.54
C LEU A 167 0.30 5.61 -3.75
N GLU A 168 0.59 6.89 -3.96
CA GLU A 168 -0.01 7.72 -5.02
C GLU A 168 -1.54 7.60 -5.13
N THR A 169 -2.22 7.46 -4.00
CA THR A 169 -3.68 7.29 -3.98
C THR A 169 -4.34 8.59 -3.54
N PRO A 170 -5.04 9.33 -4.43
CA PRO A 170 -5.81 10.50 -4.01
C PRO A 170 -6.69 10.20 -2.82
N LEU A 171 -6.63 11.08 -1.82
CA LEU A 171 -7.47 10.99 -0.65
C LEU A 171 -8.83 11.62 -0.93
N ASN A 172 -9.85 11.02 -0.35
CA ASN A 172 -11.21 11.52 -0.39
C ASN A 172 -11.98 10.99 0.83
N ARG A 173 -13.29 11.29 0.89
CA ARG A 173 -14.20 10.88 1.97
C ARG A 173 -14.21 9.38 2.27
N HIS A 174 -13.78 8.51 1.35
CA HIS A 174 -13.76 7.06 1.58
C HIS A 174 -12.66 6.65 2.56
N LEU A 175 -11.64 7.48 2.76
CA LEU A 175 -10.62 7.24 3.78
C LEU A 175 -11.22 7.19 5.19
N SER A 176 -12.04 8.17 5.58
CA SER A 176 -12.68 8.16 6.91
C SER A 176 -13.55 6.91 7.11
N GLY A 177 -14.32 6.51 6.10
CA GLY A 177 -15.14 5.30 6.16
C GLY A 177 -14.31 4.00 6.30
N ILE A 178 -13.13 3.90 5.68
CA ILE A 178 -12.22 2.76 5.88
C ILE A 178 -11.72 2.72 7.32
N LEU A 179 -11.37 3.89 7.84
CA LEU A 179 -10.78 4.04 9.15
C LEU A 179 -11.79 3.74 10.27
N GLU A 180 -13.04 4.24 10.15
CA GLU A 180 -14.14 3.91 11.06
C GLU A 180 -14.42 2.39 11.13
N ARG A 181 -14.32 1.71 9.99
CA ARG A 181 -14.49 0.25 9.88
C ARG A 181 -13.28 -0.57 10.35
N SER A 182 -12.15 0.11 10.61
CA SER A 182 -10.89 -0.53 10.99
C SER A 182 -10.43 -0.04 12.37
N PRO A 183 -11.19 -0.28 13.45
CA PRO A 183 -10.83 0.18 14.79
C PRO A 183 -9.52 -0.45 15.32
N LYS A 184 -9.07 -1.55 14.71
CA LYS A 184 -7.78 -2.21 15.02
C LYS A 184 -6.60 -1.63 14.24
N LEU A 185 -6.81 -0.60 13.43
CA LEU A 185 -5.76 -0.03 12.60
C LEU A 185 -4.67 0.55 13.50
N ALA A 186 -3.49 -0.06 13.42
CA ALA A 186 -2.34 0.31 14.21
C ALA A 186 -1.35 1.14 13.38
N SER A 187 -1.35 1.01 12.05
CA SER A 187 -0.41 1.69 11.17
C SER A 187 -1.13 2.31 9.97
N LEU A 188 -0.99 3.60 9.78
CA LEU A 188 -1.39 4.31 8.57
C LEU A 188 -0.14 4.92 7.92
N SER A 189 0.11 4.57 6.65
CA SER A 189 1.23 5.09 5.86
C SER A 189 0.70 5.73 4.58
N LEU A 190 0.95 7.01 4.38
CA LEU A 190 0.57 7.71 3.15
C LEU A 190 1.80 8.21 2.42
N GLU A 191 1.92 7.87 1.13
CA GLU A 191 3.04 8.27 0.31
C GLU A 191 2.59 8.86 -1.02
N PHE A 192 3.09 10.06 -1.30
CA PHE A 192 2.70 10.87 -2.45
C PHE A 192 3.93 11.48 -3.14
N PHE A 193 3.89 11.58 -4.46
CA PHE A 193 4.78 12.38 -5.28
C PHE A 193 4.15 13.74 -5.54
N GLN A 194 2.85 13.72 -5.84
CA GLN A 194 2.04 14.89 -6.07
C GLN A 194 1.11 15.14 -4.88
N TRP A 195 1.24 16.31 -4.28
CA TRP A 195 0.37 16.76 -3.19
C TRP A 195 -0.79 17.56 -3.76
N ARG A 196 -2.03 17.16 -3.48
CA ARG A 196 -3.23 17.82 -4.00
C ARG A 196 -3.97 18.54 -2.88
N ARG A 197 -4.67 19.60 -3.25
CA ARG A 197 -5.53 20.33 -2.31
C ARG A 197 -6.59 19.47 -1.66
N THR A 198 -7.13 18.51 -2.39
CA THR A 198 -8.11 17.55 -1.86
C THR A 198 -7.52 16.66 -0.78
N ASP A 199 -6.24 16.32 -0.88
CA ASP A 199 -5.54 15.48 0.10
C ASP A 199 -5.37 16.24 1.42
N ASP A 200 -4.95 17.50 1.35
CA ASP A 200 -4.81 18.38 2.52
C ASP A 200 -6.15 18.58 3.23
N VAL A 201 -7.20 18.95 2.48
CA VAL A 201 -8.56 19.14 3.03
C VAL A 201 -9.07 17.85 3.69
N CYS A 202 -8.85 16.70 3.06
CA CYS A 202 -9.26 15.41 3.61
C CYS A 202 -8.56 15.12 4.95
N LEU A 203 -7.25 15.31 5.02
CA LEU A 203 -6.47 15.06 6.24
C LEU A 203 -6.82 16.05 7.35
N ARG A 204 -6.97 17.33 7.05
CA ARG A 204 -7.42 18.33 8.03
C ARG A 204 -8.77 17.97 8.62
N SER A 205 -9.71 17.55 7.78
CA SER A 205 -11.03 17.12 8.24
C SER A 205 -10.93 15.92 9.19
N ILE A 206 -10.15 14.90 8.83
CA ILE A 206 -9.94 13.70 9.66
C ILE A 206 -9.26 14.05 10.99
N ILE A 207 -8.23 14.89 10.96
CA ILE A 207 -7.49 15.31 12.17
C ILE A 207 -8.41 16.09 13.10
N ALA A 208 -9.21 17.02 12.55
CA ALA A 208 -10.10 17.89 13.31
C ALA A 208 -11.31 17.16 13.92
N HIS A 209 -11.93 16.21 13.19
CA HIS A 209 -13.11 15.50 13.69
C HIS A 209 -12.76 14.36 14.64
N ASP A 210 -11.73 13.56 14.31
CA ASP A 210 -11.47 12.31 15.02
C ASP A 210 -10.28 12.39 15.98
N GLY A 211 -9.69 13.57 16.15
CA GLY A 211 -8.51 13.78 17.00
C GLY A 211 -7.40 12.81 16.63
N LEU A 212 -7.04 12.74 15.35
CA LEU A 212 -6.11 11.74 14.80
C LEU A 212 -6.43 10.31 15.27
N MET A 213 -7.67 9.88 15.16
CA MET A 213 -8.10 8.47 15.30
C MET A 213 -7.49 7.76 16.50
N LEU A 214 -8.21 7.87 17.62
CA LEU A 214 -7.83 7.43 18.97
C LEU A 214 -7.02 6.11 19.04
N HIS A 215 -7.23 5.16 18.13
CA HIS A 215 -6.64 3.81 18.11
C HIS A 215 -5.32 3.65 17.29
N LEU A 216 -4.92 4.61 16.45
CA LEU A 216 -3.75 4.49 15.55
C LEU A 216 -2.41 4.50 16.30
N ARG A 217 -1.67 3.40 16.37
CA ARG A 217 -0.36 3.35 17.08
C ARG A 217 0.80 4.02 16.34
N THR A 218 0.73 4.04 15.02
CA THR A 218 1.79 4.50 14.11
C THR A 218 1.15 5.31 12.99
N LEU A 219 1.68 6.51 12.78
CA LEU A 219 1.26 7.41 11.72
C LEU A 219 2.49 7.85 10.93
N ILE A 220 2.56 7.42 9.68
CA ILE A 220 3.69 7.66 8.79
C ILE A 220 3.17 8.41 7.57
N PHE A 221 3.64 9.64 7.38
CA PHE A 221 3.42 10.41 6.16
C PHE A 221 4.78 10.62 5.50
N LEU A 222 4.99 10.01 4.34
CA LEU A 222 6.25 10.12 3.59
C LEU A 222 5.97 10.70 2.22
N ARG A 223 6.39 11.93 1.97
CA ARG A 223 6.44 12.47 0.62
C ARG A 223 7.82 12.20 0.04
N HIS A 224 7.90 11.27 -0.89
CA HIS A 224 9.10 11.11 -1.72
C HIS A 224 8.96 12.04 -2.95
N PHE A 225 10.05 12.66 -3.39
CA PHE A 225 10.01 13.71 -4.42
C PHE A 225 10.15 13.14 -5.84
N ILE A 226 9.27 13.52 -6.78
CA ILE A 226 9.63 13.76 -8.19
C ILE A 226 8.80 14.97 -8.67
N ARG A 227 9.46 16.10 -8.95
CA ARG A 227 8.85 17.26 -9.64
C ARG A 227 8.48 16.86 -11.07
N VAL A 228 7.19 16.66 -11.35
CA VAL A 228 6.65 16.79 -12.73
C VAL A 228 5.21 17.32 -12.65
N GLY A 229 4.99 18.51 -13.21
CA GLY A 229 3.67 19.01 -13.60
C GLY A 229 2.84 19.71 -12.51
N ASP A 230 1.97 20.62 -12.96
CA ASP A 230 1.19 21.62 -12.21
C ASP A 230 0.86 21.28 -10.75
N VAL A 231 1.33 22.14 -9.84
CA VAL A 231 1.18 21.99 -8.40
C VAL A 231 -0.02 22.84 -7.96
N ASP A 232 -1.17 22.22 -7.74
CA ASP A 232 -2.36 22.93 -7.25
C ASP A 232 -2.18 23.48 -5.82
N GLU A 233 -1.25 22.94 -5.02
CA GLU A 233 -1.01 23.44 -3.66
C GLU A 233 0.47 23.47 -3.24
N THR A 234 0.91 24.64 -2.79
CA THR A 234 2.31 24.96 -2.47
C THR A 234 2.69 24.69 -1.02
N ALA A 235 1.81 24.11 -0.20
CA ALA A 235 2.02 23.89 1.24
C ALA A 235 1.27 22.64 1.75
N ALA A 236 1.82 22.00 2.78
CA ALA A 236 1.16 20.93 3.53
C ALA A 236 0.49 21.53 4.78
N LYS A 237 -0.68 22.14 4.61
CA LYS A 237 -1.39 22.92 5.65
C LYS A 237 -2.04 22.03 6.70
N PHE A 238 -2.19 20.73 6.46
CA PHE A 238 -2.60 19.78 7.49
C PHE A 238 -1.60 19.64 8.63
N VAL A 239 -0.34 20.03 8.40
CA VAL A 239 0.69 20.12 9.44
C VAL A 239 0.62 21.51 10.06
N ASP A 240 -0.34 21.69 10.96
CA ASP A 240 -0.62 22.93 11.68
C ASP A 240 -0.66 22.71 13.21
N ALA A 241 -1.05 23.75 13.96
CA ALA A 241 -1.19 23.66 15.42
C ALA A 241 -2.21 22.59 15.86
N VAL A 242 -3.27 22.35 15.08
CA VAL A 242 -4.30 21.32 15.37
C VAL A 242 -3.69 19.93 15.27
N PHE A 243 -2.83 19.70 14.27
CA PHE A 243 -2.04 18.49 14.19
C PHE A 243 -1.16 18.28 15.43
N VAL A 244 -0.46 19.32 15.90
CA VAL A 244 0.38 19.23 17.10
C VAL A 244 -0.44 18.93 18.36
N ASP A 245 -1.60 19.57 18.50
CA ASP A 245 -2.54 19.28 19.59
C ASP A 245 -3.01 17.82 19.56
N ALA A 246 -3.33 17.31 18.39
CA ALA A 246 -3.75 15.93 18.21
C ALA A 246 -2.61 14.95 18.54
N VAL A 247 -1.36 15.23 18.16
CA VAL A 247 -0.19 14.41 18.55
C VAL A 247 0.03 14.44 20.08
N ALA A 248 -0.02 15.63 20.68
CA ALA A 248 0.20 15.82 22.12
C ALA A 248 -0.88 15.12 22.96
N ALA A 249 -2.16 15.24 22.57
CA ALA A 249 -3.27 14.58 23.23
C ALA A 249 -3.09 13.06 23.25
N ARG A 250 -2.57 12.49 22.14
CA ARG A 250 -2.40 11.04 22.01
C ARG A 250 -1.17 10.51 22.72
N ARG A 251 -0.13 11.31 22.95
CA ARG A 251 0.98 10.92 23.83
C ARG A 251 0.50 10.60 25.25
N LYS A 252 -0.41 11.42 25.79
CA LYS A 252 -1.01 11.22 27.13
C LYS A 252 -1.72 9.87 27.24
N SER A 253 -2.31 9.40 26.14
CA SER A 253 -3.00 8.11 26.07
C SER A 253 -2.06 6.89 25.89
N SER A 254 -0.75 7.10 25.68
CA SER A 254 0.27 6.06 25.41
C SER A 254 0.02 5.16 24.19
N PHE A 255 -0.96 5.47 23.35
CA PHE A 255 -1.25 4.69 22.14
C PHE A 255 -0.33 5.03 20.97
N LEU A 256 0.00 6.31 20.77
CA LEU A 256 0.84 6.77 19.67
C LEU A 256 2.33 6.55 20.02
N LYS A 257 3.04 5.80 19.18
CA LYS A 257 4.47 5.49 19.37
C LYS A 257 5.38 6.21 18.39
N THR A 258 4.91 6.42 17.16
CA THR A 258 5.73 6.97 16.09
C THR A 258 4.92 7.90 15.20
N VAL A 259 5.49 9.07 14.93
CA VAL A 259 5.01 10.06 13.98
C VAL A 259 6.16 10.41 13.05
N GLN A 260 6.01 10.10 11.77
CA GLN A 260 7.00 10.48 10.77
C GLN A 260 6.32 11.35 9.71
N ILE A 261 6.88 12.54 9.47
CA ILE A 261 6.47 13.46 8.41
C ILE A 261 7.73 13.89 7.68
N ASP A 262 7.85 13.48 6.42
CA ASP A 262 8.89 13.96 5.52
C ASP A 262 8.21 14.62 4.31
N VAL A 263 8.25 15.95 4.24
CA VAL A 263 7.56 16.74 3.20
C VAL A 263 8.46 17.87 2.70
N ASP A 264 8.71 17.92 1.40
CA ASP A 264 9.42 19.08 0.80
C ASP A 264 8.46 20.27 0.52
N LEU A 265 7.59 20.60 1.48
CA LEU A 265 6.63 21.70 1.41
C LEU A 265 6.70 22.59 2.64
N PRO A 266 6.38 23.90 2.49
CA PRO A 266 5.96 24.75 3.59
C PRO A 266 4.88 24.09 4.44
N VAL A 267 5.06 24.11 5.77
CA VAL A 267 4.06 23.70 6.77
C VAL A 267 3.64 24.89 7.62
N SER A 268 2.48 24.79 8.27
CA SER A 268 1.87 25.86 9.07
C SER A 268 2.21 25.73 10.56
N LEU A 269 3.49 25.49 10.89
CA LEU A 269 3.96 25.36 12.27
C LEU A 269 4.66 26.64 12.74
N SER A 270 4.32 27.10 13.94
CA SER A 270 5.05 28.15 14.65
C SER A 270 6.30 27.60 15.34
N SER A 271 7.18 28.49 15.82
CA SER A 271 8.34 28.10 16.65
C SER A 271 7.92 27.39 17.95
N ALA A 272 6.78 27.79 18.53
CA ALA A 272 6.21 27.15 19.71
C ALA A 272 5.73 25.71 19.41
N ASP A 273 5.10 25.50 18.25
CA ASP A 273 4.67 24.17 17.82
C ASP A 273 5.85 23.21 17.62
N VAL A 274 6.92 23.71 16.98
CA VAL A 274 8.17 22.95 16.79
C VAL A 274 8.82 22.61 18.14
N ALA A 275 8.90 23.58 19.05
CA ALA A 275 9.44 23.34 20.40
C ALA A 275 8.63 22.29 21.17
N ARG A 276 7.29 22.32 21.04
CA ARG A 276 6.40 21.34 21.66
C ARG A 276 6.59 19.94 21.08
N LEU A 277 6.74 19.80 19.76
CA LEU A 277 7.06 18.51 19.13
C LEU A 277 8.42 17.97 19.60
N LYS A 278 9.44 18.83 19.75
CA LYS A 278 10.74 18.43 20.32
C LYS A 278 10.60 17.93 21.76
N GLY A 279 9.84 18.64 22.60
CA GLY A 279 9.54 18.19 23.97
C GLY A 279 8.89 16.80 23.99
N LEU A 280 7.88 16.57 23.15
CA LEU A 280 7.24 15.24 23.03
C LEU A 280 8.22 14.13 22.60
N LYS A 281 9.20 14.48 21.76
CA LYS A 281 10.26 13.56 21.33
C LYS A 281 11.19 13.19 22.48
N GLU A 282 11.61 14.17 23.28
CA GLU A 282 12.42 13.96 24.49
C GLU A 282 11.67 13.13 25.54
N GLU A 283 10.35 13.25 25.62
CA GLU A 283 9.47 12.41 26.43
C GLU A 283 9.30 10.96 25.88
N GLY A 284 10.02 10.59 24.83
CA GLY A 284 10.10 9.23 24.28
C GLY A 284 9.13 8.92 23.14
N LEU A 285 8.45 9.91 22.56
CA LEU A 285 7.68 9.71 21.33
C LEU A 285 8.62 9.67 20.11
N GLY A 286 8.52 8.65 19.26
CA GLY A 286 9.32 8.55 18.04
C GLY A 286 8.88 9.56 16.98
N ILE A 287 9.29 10.82 17.10
CA ILE A 287 8.97 11.88 16.15
C ILE A 287 10.14 12.11 15.19
N SER A 288 9.83 12.15 13.90
CA SER A 288 10.70 12.67 12.85
C SER A 288 9.90 13.60 11.96
N LEU A 289 10.24 14.88 11.96
CA LEU A 289 9.68 15.89 11.06
C LEU A 289 10.79 16.46 10.20
N CYS A 290 10.64 16.42 8.90
CA CYS A 290 11.48 17.09 7.92
C CYS A 290 10.57 17.88 6.98
N ALA A 291 10.56 19.21 7.11
CA ALA A 291 9.67 20.08 6.34
C ALA A 291 10.36 21.40 5.95
N LYS A 292 9.72 22.19 5.08
CA LYS A 292 10.09 23.60 4.85
C LYS A 292 9.17 24.51 5.67
N SER A 293 9.69 25.65 6.09
CA SER A 293 8.90 26.79 6.54
C SER A 293 8.45 27.64 5.33
N TYR A 294 7.62 28.65 5.57
CA TYR A 294 7.27 29.65 4.55
C TYR A 294 8.43 30.56 4.15
N ASP A 295 9.43 30.76 5.03
CA ASP A 295 10.65 31.53 4.71
C ASP A 295 11.72 30.70 3.98
N GLY A 296 11.44 29.42 3.70
CA GLY A 296 12.33 28.50 2.99
C GLY A 296 13.38 27.81 3.87
N SER A 297 13.44 28.13 5.17
CA SER A 297 14.26 27.38 6.12
C SER A 297 13.73 25.96 6.34
N LYS A 298 14.62 25.06 6.78
CA LYS A 298 14.31 23.65 7.01
C LYS A 298 13.88 23.45 8.47
N ILE A 299 12.70 22.87 8.67
CA ILE A 299 12.20 22.45 9.98
C ILE A 299 12.59 21.00 10.20
N ILE A 300 13.33 20.74 11.29
CA ILE A 300 13.75 19.40 11.71
C ILE A 300 13.39 19.20 13.18
N VAL A 301 12.67 18.10 13.47
CA VAL A 301 12.37 17.62 14.82
C VAL A 301 12.92 16.23 15.03
#